data_AF-A0A9E0UGS6-F1
#
_entry.id   AF-A0A9E0UGS6-F1
#
_cell.length_a   1.000
_cell.length_b   1.000
_cell.length_c   1.000
_cell.angle_alpha   90.00
_cell.angle_beta   90.00
_cell.angle_gamma   90.00
#
_symmetry.space_group_name_H-M   'P 1'
#
loop_
_entity.id
_entity.type
_entity.pdbx_description
1 polymer ?
#
loop_
_entity_poly.entity_id
_entity_poly.type
_entity_poly.pdbx_seq_one_letter_code
_entity_poly.pdbx_strand_id
1 'polypeptide(L)'
;MGKYQTSRFESGKVKHEGGFSLIELMIVVAIIGILAAIALPAYSTYIMQSRITEATSKLAETRTQLEMYFDNNRSYEGYNCDFAGNDFDISCVTVAAPPSYTITATGKGQMAGFNYTLTSNNVKGSTTTWGNNATCWVNSKGGGC
;
A
#
# COMPACT_ATOMS: atom_id res chain seq x y z
N MET A 1 -72.06 52.88 -1.40
CA MET A 1 -70.59 52.85 -1.28
C MET A 1 -70.13 51.41 -1.26
N GLY A 2 -69.62 50.87 -2.36
CA GLY A 2 -69.10 49.51 -2.43
C GLY A 2 -68.16 49.37 -3.61
N LYS A 3 -66.86 49.58 -3.37
CA LYS A 3 -65.81 49.52 -4.38
C LYS A 3 -65.43 48.05 -4.62
N TYR A 4 -65.69 47.53 -5.82
CA TYR A 4 -65.16 46.24 -6.25
C TYR A 4 -63.71 46.43 -6.68
N GLN A 5 -62.77 45.92 -5.88
CA GLN A 5 -61.36 45.87 -6.24
C GLN A 5 -61.13 44.68 -7.18
N THR A 6 -60.63 44.96 -8.37
CA THR A 6 -60.20 43.95 -9.35
C THR A 6 -58.85 43.39 -8.91
N SER A 7 -58.84 42.17 -8.37
CA SER A 7 -57.61 41.46 -8.05
C SER A 7 -56.89 41.07 -9.35
N ARG A 8 -55.80 41.79 -9.65
CA ARG A 8 -54.89 41.48 -10.76
C ARG A 8 -54.11 40.20 -10.38
N PHE A 9 -54.38 39.09 -11.06
CA PHE A 9 -53.55 37.89 -10.97
C PHE A 9 -52.21 38.17 -11.65
N GLU A 10 -51.15 38.28 -10.85
CA GLU A 10 -49.78 38.33 -11.33
C GLU A 10 -49.35 36.90 -11.70
N SER A 11 -49.19 36.64 -12.99
CA SER A 11 -48.78 35.34 -13.53
C SER A 11 -47.30 35.10 -13.22
N GLY A 12 -47.01 34.46 -12.08
CA GLY A 12 -45.69 33.97 -11.76
C GLY A 12 -45.21 32.95 -12.80
N LYS A 13 -44.14 33.27 -13.53
CA LYS A 13 -43.47 32.33 -14.44
C LYS A 13 -42.87 31.18 -13.61
N VAL A 14 -43.44 29.98 -13.74
CA VAL A 14 -42.84 28.75 -13.23
C VAL A 14 -41.54 28.51 -14.01
N LYS A 15 -40.39 28.58 -13.33
CA LYS A 15 -39.11 28.18 -13.89
C LYS A 15 -39.11 26.66 -13.96
N HIS A 16 -38.98 26.09 -15.16
CA HIS A 16 -38.73 24.66 -15.32
C HIS A 16 -37.33 24.36 -14.78
N GLU A 17 -37.25 23.68 -13.65
CA GLU A 17 -36.01 23.06 -13.19
C GLU A 17 -35.76 21.84 -14.09
N GLY A 18 -34.72 21.92 -14.93
CA GLY A 18 -34.34 20.83 -15.81
C GLY A 18 -33.81 19.65 -15.01
N GLY A 19 -34.52 18.52 -15.05
CA GLY A 19 -34.04 17.26 -14.49
C GLY A 19 -32.99 16.61 -15.40
N PHE A 20 -32.06 15.86 -14.79
CA PHE A 20 -31.05 15.07 -15.49
C PHE A 20 -31.73 13.92 -16.26
N SER A 21 -31.31 13.67 -17.50
CA SER A 21 -31.86 12.58 -18.29
C SER A 21 -31.31 11.23 -17.84
N LEU A 22 -32.15 10.19 -17.87
CA LEU A 22 -31.71 8.80 -17.65
C LEU A 22 -30.62 8.40 -18.64
N ILE A 23 -30.67 8.88 -19.88
CA ILE A 23 -29.64 8.57 -20.87
C ILE A 23 -28.32 9.29 -20.57
N GLU A 24 -28.34 10.50 -20.00
CA GLU A 24 -27.13 11.19 -19.56
C GLU A 24 -26.45 10.40 -18.44
N LEU A 25 -27.23 9.92 -17.48
CA LEU A 25 -26.70 9.10 -16.38
C LEU A 25 -26.13 7.77 -16.88
N MET A 26 -26.79 7.11 -17.85
CA MET A 26 -26.27 5.86 -18.43
C MET A 26 -24.92 6.05 -19.13
N ILE A 27 -24.74 7.14 -19.87
CA ILE A 27 -23.47 7.44 -20.54
C ILE A 27 -22.38 7.74 -19.50
N VAL A 28 -22.70 8.50 -18.45
CA VAL A 28 -21.75 8.81 -17.37
C VAL A 28 -21.28 7.53 -16.66
N VAL A 29 -22.20 6.64 -16.30
CA VAL A 29 -21.85 5.36 -15.66
C VAL A 29 -21.01 4.49 -16.60
N ALA A 30 -21.32 4.46 -17.90
CA ALA A 30 -20.53 3.73 -18.89
C ALA A 30 -19.08 4.24 -18.97
N ILE A 31 -18.87 5.56 -18.98
CA ILE A 31 -17.54 6.17 -19.01
C ILE A 31 -16.78 5.87 -17.71
N ILE A 32 -17.42 6.03 -16.54
CA ILE A 32 -16.82 5.72 -15.24
C ILE A 32 -16.41 4.24 -15.16
N GLY A 33 -17.25 3.33 -15.69
CA GLY A 33 -16.95 1.90 -15.75
C GLY A 33 -15.66 1.59 -16.53
N ILE A 34 -15.48 2.21 -17.70
CA ILE A 34 -14.26 2.03 -18.52
C ILE A 34 -13.03 2.56 -17.79
N LEU A 35 -13.12 3.75 -17.19
CA LEU A 35 -12.01 4.35 -16.44
C LEU A 35 -11.64 3.51 -15.22
N ALA A 36 -12.63 3.03 -14.46
CA ALA A 36 -12.40 2.21 -13.27
C ALA A 36 -11.72 0.88 -13.61
N ALA A 37 -12.05 0.25 -14.74
CA ALA A 37 -11.44 -1.02 -15.16
C ALA A 37 -9.92 -0.91 -15.35
N ILE A 38 -9.43 0.24 -15.82
CA ILE A 38 -7.99 0.49 -16.02
C ILE A 38 -7.34 0.99 -14.73
N ALA A 39 -8.02 1.89 -14.00
CA ALA A 39 -7.46 2.57 -12.83
C ALA A 39 -7.27 1.64 -11.61
N LEU A 40 -8.23 0.75 -11.34
CA LEU A 40 -8.21 -0.11 -10.15
C LEU A 40 -6.98 -1.05 -10.06
N PRO A 41 -6.60 -1.83 -11.09
CA PRO A 41 -5.43 -2.70 -11.01
C PRO A 41 -4.11 -1.92 -10.90
N ALA A 42 -4.03 -0.73 -11.50
CA ALA A 42 -2.85 0.13 -11.38
C ALA A 42 -2.71 0.69 -9.95
N TYR A 43 -3.82 1.15 -9.36
CA TYR A 43 -3.84 1.69 -8.00
C TYR A 43 -3.44 0.65 -6.95
N SER A 44 -3.95 -0.59 -7.04
CA SER A 44 -3.57 -1.65 -6.11
C SER A 44 -2.07 -1.97 -6.17
N THR A 45 -1.49 -1.96 -7.37
CA THR A 45 -0.05 -2.16 -7.59
C THR A 45 0.76 -1.04 -6.94
N TYR A 46 0.32 0.21 -7.04
CA TYR A 46 0.98 1.35 -6.39
C TYR A 46 0.98 1.22 -4.85
N ILE A 47 -0.16 0.87 -4.26
CA ILE A 47 -0.26 0.66 -2.80
C ILE A 47 0.67 -0.47 -2.33
N MET A 48 0.74 -1.57 -3.09
CA MET A 48 1.67 -2.67 -2.79
C MET A 48 3.14 -2.18 -2.81
N GLN A 49 3.55 -1.36 -3.79
CA GLN A 49 4.91 -0.79 -3.85
C GLN A 49 5.22 0.11 -2.64
N SER A 50 4.24 0.90 -2.20
CA SER A 50 4.38 1.71 -0.97
C SER A 50 4.62 0.83 0.25
N ARG A 51 3.88 -0.26 0.41
CA ARG A 51 4.04 -1.22 1.53
C ARG A 51 5.38 -1.94 1.48
N ILE A 52 5.88 -2.27 0.30
CA ILE A 52 7.22 -2.85 0.11
C ILE A 52 8.31 -1.85 0.56
N THR A 53 8.14 -0.57 0.23
CA THR A 53 9.08 0.48 0.64
C THR A 53 9.11 0.62 2.17
N GLU A 54 7.95 0.55 2.83
CA GLU A 54 7.87 0.52 4.29
C GLU A 54 8.57 -0.71 4.89
N ALA A 55 8.31 -1.90 4.34
CA ALA A 55 8.93 -3.14 4.81
C ALA A 55 10.47 -3.11 4.70
N THR A 56 10.98 -2.66 3.55
CA THR A 56 12.43 -2.55 3.30
C THR A 56 13.09 -1.48 4.18
N SER A 57 12.39 -0.37 4.46
CA SER A 57 12.82 0.61 5.46
C SER A 57 12.92 -0.01 6.85
N LYS A 58 11.91 -0.80 7.26
CA LYS A 58 11.91 -1.47 8.56
C LYS A 58 13.06 -2.48 8.69
N LEU A 59 13.37 -3.23 7.63
CA LEU A 59 14.56 -4.10 7.59
C LEU A 59 15.86 -3.33 7.82
N ALA A 60 16.01 -2.14 7.23
CA ALA A 60 17.20 -1.31 7.42
C ALA A 60 17.30 -0.73 8.85
N GLU A 61 16.17 -0.37 9.44
CA GLU A 61 16.09 0.05 10.85
C GLU A 61 16.50 -1.10 11.78
N THR A 62 15.93 -2.29 11.60
CA THR A 62 16.27 -3.48 12.40
C THR A 62 17.74 -3.86 12.25
N ARG A 63 18.32 -3.72 11.05
CA ARG A 63 19.76 -3.87 10.84
C ARG A 63 20.55 -2.93 11.75
N THR A 64 20.21 -1.65 11.75
CA THR A 64 20.91 -0.66 12.58
C THR A 64 20.86 -1.04 14.07
N GLN A 65 19.72 -1.53 14.55
CA GLN A 65 19.58 -1.97 15.94
C GLN A 65 20.41 -3.23 16.25
N LEU A 66 20.49 -4.18 15.30
CA LEU A 66 21.36 -5.36 15.42
C LEU A 66 22.84 -4.98 15.48
N GLU A 67 23.30 -4.04 14.65
CA GLU A 67 24.69 -3.55 14.69
C GLU A 67 24.99 -2.87 16.05
N MET A 68 24.06 -2.06 16.56
CA MET A 68 24.19 -1.48 17.92
C MET A 68 24.22 -2.56 19.01
N TYR A 69 23.42 -3.62 18.88
CA TYR A 69 23.43 -4.72 19.82
C TYR A 69 24.77 -5.46 19.81
N PHE A 70 25.35 -5.65 18.61
CA PHE A 70 26.66 -6.27 18.44
C PHE A 70 27.79 -5.43 19.05
N ASP A 71 27.73 -4.10 18.93
CA ASP A 71 28.73 -3.21 19.55
C ASP A 71 28.78 -3.38 21.08
N ASN A 72 27.63 -3.63 21.71
CA ASN A 72 27.53 -3.79 23.16
C ASN A 72 27.84 -5.23 23.62
N ASN A 73 27.39 -6.25 22.89
CA ASN A 73 27.40 -7.65 23.34
C ASN A 73 28.44 -8.52 22.62
N ARG A 74 29.06 -8.01 21.55
CA ARG A 74 29.96 -8.77 20.65
C ARG A 74 29.34 -10.04 20.06
N SER A 75 28.02 -10.12 20.07
CA SER A 75 27.21 -11.22 19.53
C SER A 75 25.85 -10.66 19.08
N TYR A 76 25.19 -11.35 18.14
CA TYR A 76 23.79 -11.11 17.79
C TYR A 76 22.82 -12.03 18.54
N GLU A 77 23.36 -13.06 19.21
CA GLU A 77 22.56 -14.05 19.93
C GLU A 77 21.76 -13.39 21.06
N GLY A 78 20.50 -13.79 21.21
CA GLY A 78 19.61 -13.24 22.24
C GLY A 78 18.91 -11.94 21.85
N TYR A 79 19.28 -11.28 20.74
CA TYR A 79 18.49 -10.18 20.20
C TYR A 79 17.25 -10.71 19.48
N ASN A 80 16.07 -10.29 19.94
CA ASN A 80 14.80 -10.57 19.29
C ASN A 80 14.33 -9.33 18.52
N CYS A 81 14.03 -9.49 17.24
CA CYS A 81 13.47 -8.44 16.39
C CYS A 81 12.10 -8.79 15.82
N ASP A 82 11.38 -9.70 16.48
CA ASP A 82 10.02 -10.06 16.13
C ASP A 82 9.08 -8.87 16.35
N PHE A 83 8.53 -8.36 15.25
CA PHE A 83 7.58 -7.27 15.24
C PHE A 83 6.40 -7.65 14.35
N ALA A 84 5.20 -7.59 14.92
CA ALA A 84 3.97 -7.79 14.17
C ALA A 84 3.53 -6.47 13.54
N GLY A 85 3.60 -6.37 12.22
CA GLY A 85 3.06 -5.23 11.47
C GLY A 85 1.69 -5.51 10.88
N ASN A 86 1.07 -4.51 10.28
CA ASN A 86 -0.21 -4.68 9.58
C ASN A 86 -0.04 -5.47 8.28
N ASP A 87 0.95 -5.07 7.47
CA ASP A 87 1.22 -5.63 6.15
C ASP A 87 2.40 -6.60 6.13
N PHE A 88 3.37 -6.42 7.01
CA PHE A 88 4.57 -7.25 7.11
C PHE A 88 4.90 -7.54 8.56
N ASP A 89 5.20 -8.80 8.86
CA ASP A 89 5.83 -9.19 10.11
C ASP A 89 7.35 -9.25 9.91
N ILE A 90 8.09 -8.64 10.83
CA ILE A 90 9.54 -8.71 10.85
C ILE A 90 9.96 -9.78 11.85
N SER A 91 10.95 -10.57 11.49
CA SER A 91 11.62 -11.53 12.36
C SER A 91 13.10 -11.58 12.02
N CYS A 92 13.93 -12.11 12.93
CA CYS A 92 15.32 -12.40 12.62
C CYS A 92 15.75 -13.72 13.21
N VAL A 93 16.67 -14.35 12.49
CA VAL A 93 17.45 -15.47 12.96
C VAL A 93 18.86 -14.96 13.19
N THR A 94 19.36 -15.12 14.41
CA THR A 94 20.73 -14.77 14.80
C THR A 94 21.53 -16.05 15.07
N VAL A 95 22.81 -16.04 14.68
CA VAL A 95 23.72 -17.18 14.84
C VAL A 95 24.96 -16.70 15.57
N ALA A 96 25.40 -17.46 16.57
CA ALA A 96 26.50 -17.06 17.46
C ALA A 96 27.89 -17.11 16.80
N ALA A 97 28.15 -18.10 15.93
CA ALA A 97 29.47 -18.31 15.33
C ALA A 97 29.40 -18.88 13.90
N PRO A 98 30.04 -18.22 12.90
CA PRO A 98 30.44 -16.81 12.95
C PRO A 98 29.22 -15.91 13.19
N PRO A 99 29.36 -14.80 13.94
CA PRO A 99 28.24 -13.95 14.30
C PRO A 99 27.55 -13.42 13.03
N SER A 100 26.33 -13.88 12.80
CA SER A 100 25.57 -13.53 11.61
C SER A 100 24.08 -13.42 11.95
N TYR A 101 23.36 -12.71 11.08
CA TYR A 101 21.92 -12.58 11.19
C TYR A 101 21.28 -12.60 9.81
N THR A 102 20.02 -13.05 9.78
CA THR A 102 19.11 -12.85 8.65
C THR A 102 17.82 -12.25 9.18
N ILE A 103 17.50 -11.05 8.73
CA ILE A 103 16.24 -10.37 9.01
C ILE A 103 15.28 -10.70 7.87
N THR A 104 14.04 -11.03 8.20
CA THR A 104 13.00 -11.41 7.24
C THR A 104 11.75 -10.58 7.48
N ALA A 105 11.25 -9.92 6.43
CA ALA A 105 9.95 -9.29 6.37
C ALA A 105 8.98 -10.19 5.61
N THR A 106 8.01 -10.76 6.32
CA THR A 106 7.00 -11.68 5.77
C THR A 106 5.68 -10.95 5.56
N GLY A 107 5.25 -10.82 4.31
CA GLY A 107 4.03 -10.13 3.94
C GLY A 107 2.76 -10.90 4.34
N LYS A 108 1.73 -10.15 4.73
CA LYS A 108 0.41 -10.63 5.16
C LYS A 108 -0.71 -10.02 4.34
N GLY A 109 -1.89 -10.64 4.40
CA GLY A 109 -3.09 -10.14 3.72
C GLY A 109 -2.86 -9.94 2.23
N GLN A 110 -2.97 -8.70 1.76
CA GLN A 110 -2.73 -8.36 0.35
C GLN A 110 -1.26 -8.49 -0.08
N MET A 111 -0.32 -8.50 0.88
CA MET A 111 1.11 -8.72 0.67
C MET A 111 1.53 -10.17 0.89
N ALA A 112 0.58 -11.11 1.04
CA ALA A 112 0.90 -12.53 1.20
C ALA A 112 1.74 -13.03 0.00
N GLY A 113 2.82 -13.77 0.30
CA GLY A 113 3.76 -14.26 -0.71
C GLY A 113 4.85 -13.25 -1.12
N PHE A 114 4.92 -12.08 -0.49
CA PHE A 114 6.06 -11.17 -0.56
C PHE A 114 6.94 -11.38 0.67
N ASN A 115 8.16 -11.84 0.47
CA ASN A 115 9.12 -12.05 1.53
C ASN A 115 10.43 -11.34 1.17
N TYR A 116 10.93 -10.51 2.07
CA TYR A 116 12.17 -9.76 1.88
C TYR A 116 13.17 -10.13 2.96
N THR A 117 14.43 -10.35 2.58
CA THR A 117 15.49 -10.72 3.51
C THR A 117 16.66 -9.75 3.45
N LEU A 118 17.35 -9.61 4.58
CA LEU A 118 18.60 -8.87 4.70
C LEU A 118 19.56 -9.64 5.61
N THR A 119 20.73 -9.99 5.08
CA THR A 119 21.76 -10.69 5.85
C THR A 119 22.78 -9.70 6.43
N SER A 120 23.55 -10.13 7.43
CA SER A 120 24.71 -9.38 7.94
C SER A 120 25.69 -8.91 6.85
N ASN A 121 25.89 -9.75 5.82
CA ASN A 121 26.73 -9.44 4.63
C ASN A 121 26.10 -8.44 3.62
N ASN A 122 25.02 -7.75 3.98
CA ASN A 122 24.28 -6.84 3.10
C ASN A 122 23.66 -7.49 1.86
N VAL A 123 23.52 -8.82 1.83
CA VAL A 123 22.77 -9.51 0.78
C VAL A 123 21.29 -9.26 1.00
N LYS A 124 20.66 -8.64 0.01
CA LYS A 124 19.23 -8.36 -0.05
C LYS A 124 18.56 -9.46 -0.84
N GLY A 125 17.62 -10.19 -0.25
CA GLY A 125 16.86 -11.22 -0.96
C GLY A 125 15.40 -10.84 -1.06
N SER A 126 14.73 -11.29 -2.09
CA SER A 126 13.29 -11.18 -2.24
C SER A 126 12.71 -12.43 -2.90
N THR A 127 11.63 -12.91 -2.32
CA THR A 127 10.77 -13.95 -2.90
C THR A 127 9.38 -13.35 -2.98
N THR A 128 8.92 -13.04 -4.18
CA THR A 128 7.66 -12.31 -4.36
C THR A 128 6.86 -12.93 -5.49
N THR A 129 5.55 -12.66 -5.50
CA THR A 129 4.68 -13.03 -6.63
C THR A 129 5.01 -12.27 -7.92
N TRP A 130 5.86 -11.23 -7.85
CA TRP A 130 6.30 -10.43 -8.99
C TRP A 130 7.65 -10.86 -9.56
N GLY A 131 8.34 -11.78 -8.87
CA GLY A 131 9.69 -12.25 -9.22
C GLY A 131 10.51 -12.53 -7.98
N ASN A 132 11.51 -13.42 -8.12
CA ASN A 132 12.43 -13.77 -7.04
C ASN A 132 13.83 -13.30 -7.41
N ASN A 133 14.53 -12.69 -6.46
CA ASN A 133 15.91 -12.27 -6.64
C ASN A 133 16.70 -12.49 -5.34
N ALA A 134 17.90 -13.05 -5.43
CA ALA A 134 18.73 -13.36 -4.27
C ALA A 134 19.66 -12.21 -3.84
N THR A 135 19.76 -11.14 -4.64
CA THR A 135 20.72 -10.04 -4.45
C THR A 135 20.08 -8.66 -4.35
N CYS A 136 18.79 -8.52 -4.66
CA CYS A 136 18.05 -7.29 -4.52
C CYS A 136 16.60 -7.50 -4.05
N TRP A 137 15.99 -6.42 -3.57
CA TRP A 137 14.59 -6.38 -3.22
C TRP A 137 13.75 -6.03 -4.43
N VAL A 138 12.96 -6.99 -4.93
CA VAL A 138 12.00 -6.75 -6.01
C VAL A 138 10.95 -5.75 -5.53
N ASN A 139 10.94 -4.58 -6.15
CA ASN A 139 10.10 -3.43 -5.77
C ASN A 139 9.02 -3.12 -6.81
N SER A 140 9.03 -3.79 -7.96
CA SER A 140 8.11 -3.53 -9.07
C SER A 140 7.63 -4.81 -9.74
N LYS A 141 6.44 -4.73 -10.34
CA LYS A 141 5.84 -5.85 -11.06
C LYS A 141 6.69 -6.19 -12.29
N GLY A 142 7.18 -7.43 -12.38
CA GLY A 142 8.11 -7.86 -13.43
C GLY A 142 9.51 -8.22 -12.92
N GLY A 143 9.72 -8.22 -11.60
CA GLY A 143 10.99 -8.67 -11.00
C GLY A 143 12.06 -7.58 -10.99
N GLY A 144 11.68 -6.34 -11.24
CA GLY A 144 12.58 -5.20 -11.19
C GLY A 144 13.04 -4.91 -9.76
N CYS A 145 14.33 -4.62 -9.67
CA CYS A 145 15.01 -3.96 -8.57
C CYS A 145 15.60 -2.66 -9.14
#